data_AF-A0A8G0LB62-F1
#
_entry.id   AF-A0A8G0LB62-F1
#
_cell.length_a   1.000
_cell.length_b   1.000
_cell.length_c   1.000
_cell.angle_alpha   90.00
_cell.angle_beta   90.00
_cell.angle_gamma   90.00
#
_symmetry.space_group_name_H-M   'P 1'
#
loop_
_entity.id
_entity.type
_entity.pdbx_description
1 polymer ?
#
loop_
_entity_poly.entity_id
_entity_poly.type
_entity_poly.pdbx_seq_one_letter_code
_entity_poly.pdbx_strand_id
1 'polypeptide(L)'
;MYWTLQHRAWAMKPNRDFYVFYETDTYIFWDNLFRFLQTYNPDANVYIGSPSPGRRDPKRGDQGTLFANGGPGYVISRGAMKTLLQRTTGPYGQYTDDPLSVKFSYLNHDDECCGDSVLGWVLWELGIPMHGHWPMFSDYGLHDIPFNDQHWCQPLITLHKTSPKDMVDLFSWEFSQRKSQLTNRQRPLLFSDVWEFHKPGTVPSRENWDGGRFDAFEPPAEVVIESSEQCSRACSDDVGCLQWKWEGRDREKCTLLRSLQHGRARKAEKGDGDEEAWVDYTSGWVEEHIKEWREKQDCSIVKWVGASVERKF
;
A
#
# COMPACT_ATOMS: atom_id res chain seq x y z
N MET A 1 19.46 28.20 1.03
CA MET A 1 18.02 28.16 1.37
C MET A 1 17.56 26.74 1.12
N TYR A 2 17.41 25.94 2.17
CA TYR A 2 16.97 24.55 2.05
C TYR A 2 15.45 24.54 1.92
N TRP A 3 14.95 24.27 0.72
CA TRP A 3 13.52 24.15 0.48
C TRP A 3 13.08 22.71 0.72
N THR A 4 12.06 22.51 1.55
CA THR A 4 11.39 21.21 1.63
C THR A 4 10.63 20.94 0.33
N LEU A 5 10.31 19.68 0.05
CA LEU A 5 9.56 19.27 -1.14
C LEU A 5 8.20 20.01 -1.22
N GLN A 6 7.54 20.19 -0.07
CA GLN A 6 6.28 20.90 0.07
C GLN A 6 6.44 22.38 -0.29
N HIS A 7 7.51 23.02 0.20
CA HIS A 7 7.77 24.42 -0.13
C HIS A 7 8.06 24.60 -1.62
N ARG A 8 8.81 23.68 -2.24
CA ARG A 8 9.09 23.73 -3.68
C ARG A 8 7.81 23.54 -4.51
N ALA A 9 6.97 22.57 -4.14
CA ALA A 9 5.71 22.32 -4.82
C ALA A 9 4.77 23.54 -4.75
N TRP A 10 4.64 24.16 -3.57
CA TRP A 10 3.85 25.38 -3.38
C TRP A 10 4.41 26.56 -4.18
N ALA A 11 5.72 26.79 -4.14
CA ALA A 11 6.35 27.89 -4.88
C ALA A 11 6.18 27.75 -6.40
N MET A 12 6.24 26.52 -6.93
CA MET A 12 6.07 26.26 -8.36
C MET A 12 4.62 26.40 -8.82
N LYS A 13 3.67 25.94 -8.00
CA LYS A 13 2.23 25.98 -8.30
C LYS A 13 1.43 26.25 -7.02
N PRO A 14 1.27 27.51 -6.59
CA PRO A 14 0.54 27.83 -5.36
C PRO A 14 -0.96 27.63 -5.54
N ASN A 15 -1.67 27.47 -4.42
CA ASN A 15 -3.14 27.39 -4.33
C ASN A 15 -3.82 26.25 -5.12
N ARG A 16 -3.12 25.15 -5.41
CA ARG A 16 -3.77 23.94 -5.93
C ARG A 16 -4.60 23.29 -4.83
N ASP A 17 -5.76 22.73 -5.20
CA ASP A 17 -6.69 22.09 -4.26
C ASP A 17 -5.99 21.02 -3.42
N PHE A 18 -5.16 20.20 -4.07
CA PHE A 18 -4.41 19.12 -3.47
C PHE A 18 -3.01 19.02 -4.08
N TYR A 19 -2.04 18.62 -3.25
CA TYR A 19 -0.66 18.31 -3.62
C TYR A 19 -0.42 16.83 -3.35
N VAL A 20 -0.11 16.07 -4.40
CA VAL A 20 0.12 14.61 -4.35
C VAL A 20 1.63 14.38 -4.43
N PHE A 21 2.18 13.67 -3.45
CA PHE A 21 3.59 13.31 -3.36
C PHE A 21 3.70 11.79 -3.39
N TYR A 22 4.61 11.26 -4.21
CA TYR A 22 4.77 9.81 -4.43
C TYR A 22 6.16 9.50 -4.98
N GLU A 23 6.57 8.23 -4.91
CA GLU A 23 7.88 7.76 -5.35
C GLU A 23 7.86 7.30 -6.82
N THR A 24 9.05 7.18 -7.44
CA THR A 24 9.17 6.79 -8.85
C THR A 24 8.76 5.34 -9.13
N ASP A 25 8.66 4.51 -8.09
CA ASP A 25 8.20 3.12 -8.13
C ASP A 25 6.75 2.98 -7.63
N THR A 26 5.99 4.08 -7.58
CA THR A 26 4.55 4.11 -7.26
C THR A 26 3.69 4.26 -8.51
N TYR A 27 2.78 3.31 -8.74
CA TYR A 27 1.73 3.44 -9.75
C TYR A 27 0.50 4.13 -9.16
N ILE A 28 -0.09 5.10 -9.87
CA ILE A 28 -1.29 5.82 -9.42
C ILE A 28 -2.45 5.59 -10.40
N PHE A 29 -3.56 5.07 -9.89
CA PHE A 29 -4.84 5.02 -10.59
C PHE A 29 -5.51 6.39 -10.53
N TRP A 30 -5.14 7.28 -11.45
CA TRP A 30 -5.53 8.70 -11.40
C TRP A 30 -7.04 8.95 -11.37
N ASP A 31 -7.85 8.15 -12.07
CA ASP A 31 -9.32 8.30 -12.03
C ASP A 31 -9.87 8.07 -10.63
N ASN A 32 -9.37 7.03 -9.95
CA ASN A 32 -9.74 6.72 -8.58
C ASN A 32 -9.28 7.82 -7.62
N LEU A 33 -8.05 8.31 -7.77
CA LEU A 33 -7.53 9.40 -6.95
C LEU A 33 -8.40 10.67 -7.10
N PHE A 34 -8.78 11.06 -8.32
CA PHE A 34 -9.62 12.24 -8.52
C PHE A 34 -11.01 12.07 -7.90
N ARG A 35 -11.66 10.92 -8.08
CA ARG A 35 -12.96 10.63 -7.45
C ARG A 35 -12.87 10.66 -5.93
N PHE A 36 -11.79 10.11 -5.38
CA PHE A 36 -11.55 10.12 -3.95
C PHE A 36 -11.40 11.55 -3.43
N LEU A 37 -10.56 12.38 -4.06
CA LEU A 37 -10.31 13.76 -3.64
C LEU A 37 -11.53 14.69 -3.80
N GLN A 38 -12.46 14.39 -4.70
CA GLN A 38 -13.73 15.11 -4.82
C GLN A 38 -14.60 15.02 -3.55
N THR A 39 -14.35 14.05 -2.66
CA THR A 39 -15.07 13.89 -1.40
C THR A 39 -14.52 14.78 -0.27
N TYR A 40 -13.40 15.48 -0.50
CA TYR A 40 -12.73 16.31 0.51
C TYR A 40 -12.86 17.80 0.20
N ASN A 41 -12.98 18.61 1.27
CA ASN A 41 -12.84 20.06 1.16
C ASN A 41 -11.36 20.43 1.06
N PRO A 42 -10.88 21.00 -0.06
CA PRO A 42 -9.46 21.35 -0.23
C PRO A 42 -8.98 22.49 0.68
N ASP A 43 -9.88 23.29 1.25
CA ASP A 43 -9.52 24.38 2.16
C ASP A 43 -9.44 23.93 3.64
N ALA A 44 -9.84 22.70 3.94
CA ALA A 44 -9.63 22.09 5.25
C ALA A 44 -8.18 21.60 5.41
N ASN A 45 -7.76 21.32 6.66
CA ASN A 45 -6.46 20.74 6.96
C ASN A 45 -6.47 19.22 6.79
N VAL A 46 -6.36 18.77 5.54
CA VAL A 46 -6.34 17.34 5.16
C VAL A 46 -4.91 16.88 4.83
N TYR A 47 -4.50 15.80 5.50
CA TYR A 47 -3.28 15.02 5.23
C TYR A 47 -3.65 13.53 5.21
N ILE A 48 -3.50 12.87 4.05
CA ILE A 48 -4.03 11.52 3.78
C ILE A 48 -2.98 10.63 3.10
N GLY A 49 -3.04 9.32 3.37
CA GLY A 49 -2.20 8.30 2.71
C GLY A 49 -2.26 6.95 3.43
N SER A 50 -1.22 6.13 3.26
CA SER A 50 -1.10 4.85 3.98
C SER A 50 -0.51 5.05 5.38
N PRO A 51 -1.21 4.67 6.47
CA PRO A 51 -0.80 4.99 7.84
C PRO A 51 0.36 4.12 8.34
N SER A 52 1.43 4.77 8.78
CA SER A 52 2.55 4.14 9.50
C SER A 52 2.64 4.68 10.94
N PRO A 53 3.03 3.85 11.94
CA PRO A 53 3.25 4.30 13.31
C PRO A 53 4.35 5.36 13.39
N GLY A 54 4.00 6.53 13.92
CA GLY A 54 4.92 7.63 14.16
C GLY A 54 5.43 7.69 15.61
N ARG A 55 5.86 8.89 16.00
CA ARG A 55 6.33 9.20 17.35
C ARG A 55 5.19 9.17 18.37
N ARG A 56 5.54 9.10 19.66
CA ARG A 56 4.60 9.37 20.75
C ARG A 56 4.69 10.82 21.17
N ASP A 57 3.56 11.45 21.46
CA ASP A 57 3.48 12.85 21.87
C ASP A 57 3.28 13.00 23.38
N PRO A 58 4.35 13.18 24.18
CA PRO A 58 4.24 13.30 25.63
C PRO A 58 3.46 14.56 26.05
N LYS A 59 3.37 15.58 25.20
CA LYS A 59 2.62 16.82 25.49
C LYS A 59 1.10 16.59 25.40
N ARG A 60 0.67 15.52 24.71
CA ARG A 60 -0.74 15.19 24.48
C ARG A 60 -1.08 13.80 25.00
N GLY A 61 -0.67 13.51 26.23
CA GLY A 61 -1.02 12.26 26.92
C GLY A 61 -0.27 11.04 26.40
N ASP A 62 0.92 11.24 25.81
CA ASP A 62 1.76 10.17 25.26
C ASP A 62 1.07 9.33 24.17
N GLN A 63 0.14 9.96 23.43
CA GLN A 63 -0.54 9.30 22.32
C GLN A 63 0.41 9.02 21.16
N GLY A 64 0.27 7.85 20.55
CA GLY A 64 0.98 7.52 19.31
C GLY A 64 0.44 8.34 18.16
N THR A 65 1.32 8.89 17.34
CA THR A 65 0.96 9.57 16.10
C THR A 65 1.04 8.61 14.92
N LEU A 66 0.44 9.03 13.81
CA LEU A 66 0.59 8.36 12.52
C LEU A 66 1.22 9.35 11.53
N PHE A 67 1.96 8.80 10.58
CA PHE A 67 2.38 9.51 9.38
C PHE A 67 1.96 8.74 8.14
N ALA A 68 1.83 9.43 7.02
CA ALA A 68 1.57 8.78 5.74
C ALA A 68 2.90 8.29 5.15
N ASN A 69 3.01 6.98 4.94
CA ASN A 69 4.16 6.35 4.30
C ASN A 69 4.42 7.00 2.92
N GLY A 70 5.66 7.43 2.69
CA GLY A 70 6.10 8.09 1.46
C GLY A 70 5.98 7.18 0.23
N GLY A 71 6.15 5.88 0.42
CA GLY A 71 6.13 4.88 -0.65
C GLY A 71 4.82 4.87 -1.42
N PRO A 72 3.68 4.46 -0.83
CA PRO A 72 2.36 4.52 -1.46
C PRO A 72 1.91 5.92 -1.90
N GLY A 73 2.65 6.94 -1.50
CA GLY A 73 2.32 8.34 -1.69
C GLY A 73 1.31 8.87 -0.67
N TYR A 74 1.23 10.19 -0.62
CA TYR A 74 0.34 10.91 0.27
C TYR A 74 -0.15 12.21 -0.37
N VAL A 75 -1.24 12.75 0.16
CA VAL A 75 -1.84 14.00 -0.33
C VAL A 75 -1.95 15.01 0.81
N ILE A 76 -1.58 16.25 0.50
CA ILE A 76 -1.76 17.41 1.37
C ILE A 76 -2.68 18.41 0.66
N SER A 77 -3.76 18.79 1.31
CA SER A 77 -4.72 19.80 0.82
C SER A 77 -4.13 21.22 0.79
N ARG A 78 -4.79 22.13 0.06
CA ARG A 78 -4.44 23.57 0.06
C ARG A 78 -4.46 24.16 1.46
N GLY A 79 -5.48 23.86 2.26
CA GLY A 79 -5.58 24.31 3.65
C GLY A 79 -4.36 23.91 4.47
N ALA A 80 -4.05 22.60 4.46
CA ALA A 80 -2.89 22.08 5.18
C ALA A 80 -1.56 22.65 4.67
N MET A 81 -1.39 22.85 3.36
CA MET A 81 -0.20 23.50 2.80
C MET A 81 -0.05 24.96 3.25
N LYS A 82 -1.17 25.72 3.30
CA LYS A 82 -1.15 27.09 3.82
C LYS A 82 -0.77 27.12 5.29
N THR A 83 -1.31 26.24 6.12
CA THR A 83 -0.94 26.12 7.53
C THR A 83 0.52 25.71 7.71
N LEU A 84 1.00 24.72 6.94
CA LEU A 84 2.39 24.24 6.99
C LEU A 84 3.40 25.34 6.64
N LEU A 85 3.09 26.15 5.63
CA LEU A 85 3.99 27.17 5.10
C LEU A 85 3.71 28.56 5.67
N GLN A 86 2.78 28.68 6.63
CA GLN A 86 2.43 29.95 7.23
C GLN A 86 3.63 30.55 7.96
N ARG A 87 3.80 31.86 7.80
CA ARG A 87 4.84 32.66 8.44
C ARG A 87 4.19 33.79 9.22
N THR A 88 4.74 34.12 10.36
CA THR A 88 4.21 35.19 11.22
C THR A 88 4.87 36.51 10.84
N THR A 89 4.07 37.50 10.45
CA THR A 89 4.56 38.83 10.09
C THR A 89 4.33 39.84 11.20
N GLY A 90 5.35 40.64 11.50
CA GLY A 90 5.26 41.76 12.42
C GLY A 90 4.52 42.97 11.82
N PRO A 91 4.38 44.06 12.59
CA PRO A 91 3.64 45.27 12.17
C PRO A 91 4.17 45.93 10.89
N TYR A 92 5.42 45.69 10.52
CA TYR A 92 6.07 46.26 9.33
C TYR A 92 6.24 45.23 8.20
N GLY A 93 5.57 44.07 8.29
CA GLY A 93 5.61 43.02 7.26
C GLY A 93 6.84 42.12 7.28
N GLN A 94 7.75 42.29 8.24
CA GLN A 94 8.90 41.41 8.43
C GLN A 94 8.47 40.08 9.06
N TYR A 95 9.09 38.96 8.64
CA TYR A 95 8.89 37.69 9.33
C TYR A 95 9.46 37.75 10.75
N THR A 96 8.73 37.18 11.70
CA THR A 96 9.05 37.19 13.14
C THR A 96 9.35 35.81 13.69
N ASP A 97 9.10 34.77 12.90
CA ASP A 97 9.39 33.37 13.20
C ASP A 97 10.45 32.80 12.26
N ASP A 98 11.01 31.65 12.59
CA ASP A 98 11.99 30.94 11.75
C ASP A 98 11.32 30.14 10.64
N PRO A 99 11.89 30.11 9.41
CA PRO A 99 11.32 29.35 8.30
C PRO A 99 11.20 27.88 8.67
N LEU A 100 10.29 27.15 8.03
CA LEU A 100 9.96 25.76 8.36
C LEU A 100 11.20 24.86 8.57
N SER A 101 12.19 24.97 7.67
CA SER A 101 13.43 24.18 7.73
C SER A 101 14.30 24.47 8.95
N VAL A 102 14.20 25.67 9.52
CA VAL A 102 14.95 26.07 10.73
C VAL A 102 14.12 25.76 11.97
N LYS A 103 12.82 26.06 11.96
CA LYS A 103 11.89 25.78 13.06
C LYS A 103 11.91 24.30 13.49
N PHE A 104 12.07 23.40 12.53
CA PHE A 104 12.09 21.96 12.76
C PHE A 104 13.47 21.31 12.49
N SER A 105 14.55 22.11 12.48
CA SER A 105 15.90 21.59 12.24
C SER A 105 16.37 20.58 13.29
N TYR A 106 15.79 20.62 14.49
CA TYR A 106 16.05 19.65 15.55
C TYR A 106 15.62 18.22 15.19
N LEU A 107 14.81 18.03 14.15
CA LEU A 107 14.43 16.72 13.59
C LEU A 107 15.42 16.22 12.54
N ASN A 108 16.47 16.98 12.22
CA ASN A 108 17.47 16.62 11.22
C ASN A 108 18.66 15.92 11.88
N HIS A 109 18.44 14.73 12.42
CA HIS A 109 19.46 13.88 13.05
C HIS A 109 19.19 12.40 12.77
N ASP A 110 20.20 11.56 12.99
CA ASP A 110 20.20 10.16 12.58
C ASP A 110 19.22 9.25 13.35
N ASP A 111 18.63 9.72 14.45
CA ASP A 111 17.60 8.95 15.15
C ASP A 111 16.23 9.02 14.43
N GLU A 112 16.07 9.91 13.45
CA GLU A 112 14.90 9.92 12.57
C GLU A 112 15.05 8.92 11.44
N CYS A 113 14.20 7.89 11.47
CA CYS A 113 14.27 6.80 10.50
C CYS A 113 14.03 7.26 9.05
N CYS A 114 13.12 8.23 8.84
CA CYS A 114 12.60 8.56 7.52
C CYS A 114 12.05 10.00 7.43
N GLY A 115 12.13 10.61 6.25
CA GLY A 115 11.68 12.00 6.02
C GLY A 115 10.15 12.18 6.00
N ASP A 116 9.39 11.15 5.67
CA ASP A 116 7.93 11.10 5.76
C ASP A 116 7.43 11.05 7.21
N SER A 117 8.14 10.33 8.08
CA SER A 117 7.92 10.34 9.54
C SER A 117 8.15 11.74 10.12
N VAL A 118 9.25 12.40 9.73
CA VAL A 118 9.55 13.79 10.12
C VAL A 118 8.42 14.73 9.66
N LEU A 119 7.98 14.62 8.41
CA LEU A 119 6.88 15.44 7.89
C LEU A 119 5.58 15.18 8.66
N GLY A 120 5.25 13.92 8.96
CA GLY A 120 4.08 13.56 9.75
C GLY A 120 4.12 14.18 11.14
N TRP A 121 5.28 14.18 11.80
CA TRP A 121 5.47 14.83 13.09
C TRP A 121 5.31 16.35 13.01
N VAL A 122 5.88 16.99 11.99
CA VAL A 122 5.73 18.44 11.75
C VAL A 122 4.25 18.82 11.57
N LEU A 123 3.52 18.09 10.73
CA LEU A 123 2.09 18.31 10.51
C LEU A 123 1.29 18.11 11.80
N TRP A 124 1.63 17.09 12.59
CA TRP A 124 1.03 16.83 13.89
C TRP A 124 1.27 17.96 14.91
N GLU A 125 2.48 18.50 15.02
CA GLU A 125 2.76 19.66 15.90
C GLU A 125 1.95 20.89 15.46
N LEU A 126 1.66 21.03 14.16
CA LEU A 126 0.80 22.07 13.60
C LEU A 126 -0.71 21.77 13.70
N GLY A 127 -1.10 20.67 14.36
CA GLY A 127 -2.50 20.30 14.57
C GLY A 127 -3.19 19.71 13.33
N ILE A 128 -2.41 19.15 12.40
CA ILE A 128 -2.90 18.48 11.19
C ILE A 128 -2.68 16.96 11.37
N PRO A 129 -3.68 16.23 11.87
CA PRO A 129 -3.56 14.78 12.05
C PRO A 129 -3.53 14.06 10.70
N MET A 130 -2.86 12.91 10.67
CA MET A 130 -2.87 12.02 9.52
C MET A 130 -4.18 11.22 9.47
N HIS A 131 -4.78 11.13 8.28
CA HIS A 131 -5.97 10.34 8.01
C HIS A 131 -5.60 9.11 7.16
N GLY A 132 -5.67 7.91 7.75
CA GLY A 132 -5.29 6.67 7.10
C GLY A 132 -6.35 6.12 6.16
N HIS A 133 -5.94 5.78 4.93
CA HIS A 133 -6.81 5.27 3.87
C HIS A 133 -6.32 3.96 3.27
N TRP A 134 -5.97 3.00 4.13
CA TRP A 134 -5.65 1.62 3.74
C TRP A 134 -6.95 0.84 3.44
N PRO A 135 -6.98 -0.05 2.42
CA PRO A 135 -5.88 -0.42 1.52
C PRO A 135 -5.81 0.41 0.24
N MET A 136 -6.57 1.52 0.12
CA MET A 136 -6.63 2.30 -1.11
C MET A 136 -5.26 2.91 -1.49
N PHE A 137 -4.55 3.47 -0.52
CA PHE A 137 -3.12 3.79 -0.65
C PHE A 137 -2.32 2.54 -0.27
N SER A 138 -1.94 1.74 -1.27
CA SER A 138 -1.37 0.41 -1.05
C SER A 138 0.15 0.43 -0.98
N ASP A 139 0.70 -0.22 0.03
CA ASP A 139 2.12 -0.56 0.14
C ASP A 139 2.51 -1.84 -0.61
N TYR A 140 1.53 -2.52 -1.22
CA TYR A 140 1.76 -3.65 -2.10
C TYR A 140 2.14 -3.21 -3.51
N GLY A 141 3.10 -3.93 -4.10
CA GLY A 141 3.37 -3.90 -5.54
C GLY A 141 2.37 -4.75 -6.30
N LEU A 142 2.27 -4.54 -7.61
CA LEU A 142 1.31 -5.25 -8.47
C LEU A 142 1.30 -6.77 -8.31
N HIS A 143 2.48 -7.38 -8.12
CA HIS A 143 2.66 -8.82 -7.95
C HIS A 143 2.29 -9.32 -6.54
N ASP A 144 2.29 -8.42 -5.55
CA ASP A 144 2.16 -8.75 -4.13
C ASP A 144 0.77 -8.46 -3.56
N ILE A 145 -0.16 -7.96 -4.37
CA ILE A 145 -1.52 -7.64 -3.94
C ILE A 145 -2.16 -8.86 -3.24
N PRO A 146 -2.56 -8.72 -1.95
CA PRO A 146 -3.21 -9.79 -1.22
C PRO A 146 -4.73 -9.73 -1.47
N PHE A 147 -5.20 -10.39 -2.52
CA PHE A 147 -6.63 -10.49 -2.79
C PHE A 147 -7.30 -11.34 -1.70
N ASN A 148 -7.95 -10.66 -0.75
CA ASN A 148 -8.74 -11.23 0.35
C ASN A 148 -9.98 -10.34 0.58
N ASP A 149 -10.79 -10.67 1.58
CA ASP A 149 -12.05 -9.96 1.88
C ASP A 149 -11.84 -8.46 2.23
N GLN A 150 -10.67 -8.08 2.76
CA GLN A 150 -10.38 -6.70 3.12
C GLN A 150 -9.99 -5.84 1.90
N HIS A 151 -9.51 -6.45 0.83
CA HIS A 151 -9.03 -5.77 -0.38
C HIS A 151 -10.04 -5.83 -1.52
N TRP A 152 -10.64 -7.00 -1.75
CA TRP A 152 -11.33 -7.35 -3.00
C TRP A 152 -12.30 -6.28 -3.51
N CYS A 153 -13.20 -5.80 -2.65
CA CYS A 153 -14.21 -4.80 -3.00
C CYS A 153 -13.79 -3.34 -2.70
N GLN A 154 -12.53 -3.08 -2.35
CA GLN A 154 -12.05 -1.73 -2.07
C GLN A 154 -11.58 -1.02 -3.34
N PRO A 155 -11.73 0.31 -3.43
CA PRO A 155 -11.03 1.10 -4.43
C PRO A 155 -9.51 0.98 -4.29
N LEU A 156 -8.79 1.02 -5.40
CA LEU A 156 -7.31 1.04 -5.40
C LEU A 156 -6.82 2.38 -5.95
N ILE A 157 -6.05 3.13 -5.16
CA ILE A 157 -5.53 4.45 -5.55
C ILE A 157 -4.07 4.35 -5.98
N THR A 158 -3.24 3.68 -5.19
CA THR A 158 -1.81 3.52 -5.49
C THR A 158 -1.33 2.10 -5.28
N LEU A 159 -0.25 1.70 -5.97
CA LEU A 159 0.55 0.51 -5.70
C LEU A 159 2.02 0.93 -5.56
N HIS A 160 2.68 0.56 -4.47
CA HIS A 160 4.09 0.89 -4.22
C HIS A 160 5.01 -0.28 -4.60
N LYS A 161 6.24 0.02 -5.08
CA LYS A 161 7.22 -0.99 -5.56
C LYS A 161 6.75 -1.78 -6.78
N THR A 162 5.97 -1.15 -7.66
CA THR A 162 5.65 -1.76 -8.96
C THR A 162 6.82 -1.48 -9.92
N SER A 163 7.32 -2.50 -10.63
CA SER A 163 8.47 -2.30 -11.52
C SER A 163 8.10 -1.36 -12.68
N PRO A 164 9.05 -0.58 -13.25
CA PRO A 164 8.75 0.28 -14.39
C PRO A 164 8.14 -0.45 -15.59
N LYS A 165 8.55 -1.71 -15.81
CA LYS A 165 7.97 -2.57 -16.86
C LYS A 165 6.49 -2.86 -16.55
N ASP A 166 6.21 -3.33 -15.34
CA ASP A 166 4.85 -3.65 -14.91
C ASP A 166 3.95 -2.41 -14.93
N MET A 167 4.47 -1.23 -14.58
CA MET A 167 3.71 0.02 -14.67
C MET A 167 3.27 0.34 -16.09
N VAL A 168 4.12 0.12 -17.10
CA VAL A 168 3.79 0.35 -18.52
C VAL A 168 2.72 -0.63 -18.99
N ASP A 169 2.85 -1.91 -18.60
CA ASP A 169 1.90 -2.95 -18.96
C ASP A 169 0.54 -2.71 -18.26
N LEU A 170 0.56 -2.35 -16.97
CA LEU A 170 -0.60 -2.01 -16.18
C LEU A 170 -1.31 -0.76 -16.71
N PHE A 171 -0.57 0.29 -17.10
CA PHE A 171 -1.12 1.48 -17.73
C PHE A 171 -1.85 1.15 -19.04
N SER A 172 -1.22 0.33 -19.88
CA SER A 172 -1.79 -0.09 -21.16
C SER A 172 -3.08 -0.88 -20.94
N TRP A 173 -3.09 -1.78 -19.95
CA TRP A 173 -4.28 -2.52 -19.55
C TRP A 173 -5.36 -1.59 -19.00
N GLU A 174 -5.06 -0.72 -18.03
CA GLU A 174 -6.01 0.21 -17.41
C GLU A 174 -6.67 1.07 -18.50
N PHE A 175 -5.88 1.59 -19.43
CA PHE A 175 -6.39 2.39 -20.53
C PHE A 175 -7.26 1.58 -21.52
N SER A 176 -6.94 0.31 -21.75
CA SER A 176 -7.80 -0.58 -22.56
C SER A 176 -9.13 -0.85 -21.86
N GLN A 177 -9.12 -0.99 -20.54
CA GLN A 177 -10.33 -1.17 -19.73
C GLN A 177 -11.20 0.10 -19.72
N ARG A 178 -10.59 1.28 -19.87
CA ARG A 178 -11.35 2.52 -20.03
C ARG A 178 -12.20 2.58 -21.31
N LYS A 179 -11.88 1.79 -22.32
CA LYS A 179 -12.68 1.67 -23.55
C LYS A 179 -13.71 0.54 -23.47
N SER A 180 -13.62 -0.33 -22.46
CA SER A 180 -14.54 -1.44 -22.21
C SER A 180 -15.61 -1.04 -21.18
N GLN A 181 -16.52 -1.95 -20.84
CA GLN A 181 -17.65 -1.69 -19.92
C GLN A 181 -17.25 -1.22 -18.50
N LEU A 182 -15.97 -1.28 -18.13
CA LEU A 182 -15.48 -0.80 -16.83
C LEU A 182 -15.67 0.72 -16.65
N THR A 183 -15.69 1.54 -17.72
CA THR A 183 -16.00 2.99 -17.65
C THR A 183 -17.47 3.34 -17.75
N ASN A 184 -18.33 2.41 -18.19
CA ASN A 184 -19.79 2.60 -18.08
C ASN A 184 -20.28 2.45 -16.64
N ARG A 185 -19.41 1.99 -15.72
CA ARG A 185 -19.72 1.93 -14.31
C ARG A 185 -19.46 3.31 -13.69
N GLN A 186 -20.47 3.92 -13.09
CA GLN A 186 -20.34 5.15 -12.29
C GLN A 186 -19.57 4.92 -10.97
N ARG A 187 -18.64 3.96 -10.92
CA ARG A 187 -17.91 3.51 -9.73
C ARG A 187 -16.39 3.53 -9.98
N PRO A 188 -15.55 3.67 -8.94
CA PRO A 188 -14.10 3.57 -9.08
C PRO A 188 -13.65 2.14 -9.40
N LEU A 189 -12.43 2.01 -9.93
CA LEU A 189 -11.75 0.73 -10.15
C LEU A 189 -11.43 0.06 -8.80
N LEU A 190 -11.74 -1.22 -8.66
CA LEU A 190 -11.54 -1.98 -7.42
C LEU A 190 -10.35 -2.93 -7.55
N PHE A 191 -9.85 -3.44 -6.42
CA PHE A 191 -8.90 -4.54 -6.43
C PHE A 191 -9.41 -5.73 -7.27
N SER A 192 -10.70 -6.09 -7.15
CA SER A 192 -11.32 -7.16 -7.95
C SER A 192 -11.19 -6.95 -9.46
N ASP A 193 -11.15 -5.70 -9.93
CA ASP A 193 -10.95 -5.39 -11.35
C ASP A 193 -9.47 -5.60 -11.74
N VAL A 194 -8.52 -5.23 -10.88
CA VAL A 194 -7.07 -5.43 -11.10
C VAL A 194 -6.67 -6.90 -11.11
N TRP A 195 -7.39 -7.75 -10.38
CA TRP A 195 -7.22 -9.20 -10.46
C TRP A 195 -7.24 -9.70 -11.91
N GLU A 196 -8.04 -9.11 -12.80
CA GLU A 196 -8.13 -9.48 -14.21
C GLU A 196 -6.83 -9.25 -15.01
N PHE A 197 -5.88 -8.46 -14.50
CA PHE A 197 -4.58 -8.23 -15.14
C PHE A 197 -3.72 -9.49 -15.14
N HIS A 198 -3.55 -10.10 -13.95
CA HIS A 198 -2.69 -11.27 -13.76
C HIS A 198 -3.46 -12.58 -13.65
N LYS A 199 -4.73 -12.52 -13.23
CA LYS A 199 -5.62 -13.68 -12.98
C LYS A 199 -4.95 -14.78 -12.16
N PRO A 200 -4.35 -14.45 -11.00
CA PRO A 200 -3.76 -15.47 -10.14
C PRO A 200 -4.81 -16.54 -9.81
N GLY A 201 -4.39 -17.80 -9.77
CA GLY A 201 -5.27 -18.96 -9.62
C GLY A 201 -5.73 -19.64 -10.92
N THR A 202 -5.47 -19.05 -12.10
CA THR A 202 -5.80 -19.70 -13.39
C THR A 202 -4.79 -20.75 -13.85
N VAL A 203 -3.59 -20.74 -13.26
CA VAL A 203 -2.57 -21.78 -13.44
C VAL A 203 -2.46 -22.50 -12.09
N PRO A 204 -2.73 -23.80 -11.99
CA PRO A 204 -2.81 -24.49 -10.69
C PRO A 204 -1.52 -24.46 -9.87
N SER A 205 -0.36 -24.51 -10.53
CA SER A 205 0.95 -24.48 -9.87
C SER A 205 2.03 -23.91 -10.78
N ARG A 206 3.05 -23.30 -10.19
CA ARG A 206 4.24 -22.76 -10.85
C ARG A 206 5.50 -23.13 -10.06
N GLU A 207 6.47 -23.70 -10.75
CA GLU A 207 7.83 -23.87 -10.26
C GLU A 207 8.66 -22.59 -10.41
N ASN A 208 9.74 -22.46 -9.63
CA ASN A 208 10.59 -21.27 -9.56
C ASN A 208 9.77 -19.98 -9.34
N TRP A 209 8.80 -20.06 -8.42
CA TRP A 209 7.82 -19.02 -8.21
C TRP A 209 7.54 -18.80 -6.72
N ASP A 210 7.77 -17.57 -6.25
CA ASP A 210 7.40 -17.15 -4.90
C ASP A 210 6.05 -16.44 -4.96
N GLY A 211 5.02 -17.15 -4.52
CA GLY A 211 3.64 -16.68 -4.47
C GLY A 211 3.38 -15.63 -3.40
N GLY A 212 4.33 -15.33 -2.52
CA GLY A 212 4.12 -14.41 -1.40
C GLY A 212 3.89 -15.13 -0.08
N ARG A 213 3.37 -14.40 0.91
CA ARG A 213 3.19 -14.86 2.31
C ARG A 213 2.10 -14.09 3.05
N PHE A 214 1.23 -13.38 2.33
CA PHE A 214 0.17 -12.59 2.96
C PHE A 214 -0.96 -13.51 3.40
N ASP A 215 -1.51 -13.27 4.59
CA ASP A 215 -2.43 -14.19 5.28
C ASP A 215 -1.88 -15.62 5.36
N ALA A 216 -0.56 -15.74 5.53
CA ALA A 216 0.11 -17.02 5.69
C ALA A 216 -0.26 -17.70 7.01
N PHE A 217 -0.45 -19.00 6.95
CA PHE A 217 -0.61 -19.88 8.10
C PHE A 217 0.12 -21.19 7.84
N GLU A 218 0.47 -21.87 8.93
CA GLU A 218 1.15 -23.17 8.86
C GLU A 218 0.09 -24.29 8.77
N PRO A 219 0.39 -25.39 8.06
CA PRO A 219 -0.46 -26.59 8.06
C PRO A 219 -0.57 -27.20 9.48
N PRO A 220 -1.56 -28.08 9.73
CA PRO A 220 -1.68 -28.78 11.00
C PRO A 220 -0.40 -29.54 11.36
N ALA A 221 0.04 -29.43 12.62
CA ALA A 221 1.34 -29.95 13.07
C ALA A 221 1.45 -31.48 12.98
N GLU A 222 0.32 -32.18 12.91
CA GLU A 222 0.24 -33.63 12.78
C GLU A 222 0.50 -34.13 11.34
N VAL A 223 0.45 -33.23 10.36
CA VAL A 223 0.65 -33.56 8.94
C VAL A 223 2.12 -33.36 8.59
N VAL A 224 2.80 -34.46 8.28
CA VAL A 224 4.17 -34.41 7.76
C VAL A 224 4.11 -34.08 6.26
N ILE A 225 4.74 -32.97 5.87
CA ILE A 225 4.77 -32.46 4.51
C ILE A 225 6.22 -32.38 4.05
N GLU A 226 6.59 -33.26 3.12
CA GLU A 226 7.94 -33.46 2.58
C GLU A 226 8.00 -33.09 1.09
N SER A 227 6.87 -32.71 0.47
CA SER A 227 6.82 -32.37 -0.94
C SER A 227 5.81 -31.27 -1.27
N SER A 228 6.00 -30.65 -2.44
CA SER A 228 5.08 -29.65 -2.98
C SER A 228 3.67 -30.19 -3.21
N GLU A 229 3.55 -31.47 -3.60
CA GLU A 229 2.28 -32.16 -3.82
C GLU A 229 1.54 -32.40 -2.51
N GLN A 230 2.26 -32.73 -1.44
CA GLN A 230 1.68 -32.86 -0.10
C GLN A 230 1.25 -31.49 0.43
N CYS A 231 2.02 -30.43 0.19
CA CYS A 231 1.65 -29.05 0.54
C CYS A 231 0.38 -28.60 -0.21
N SER A 232 0.29 -28.93 -1.50
CA SER A 232 -0.90 -28.70 -2.32
C SER A 232 -2.15 -29.40 -1.79
N ARG A 233 -2.01 -30.67 -1.37
CA ARG A 233 -3.10 -31.45 -0.77
C ARG A 233 -3.52 -30.85 0.57
N ALA A 234 -2.57 -30.49 1.43
CA ALA A 234 -2.87 -29.84 2.71
C ALA A 234 -3.68 -28.54 2.53
N CYS A 235 -3.37 -27.75 1.49
CA CYS A 235 -4.17 -26.58 1.14
C CYS A 235 -5.56 -26.97 0.60
N SER A 236 -5.63 -27.99 -0.24
CA SER A 236 -6.91 -28.45 -0.81
C SER A 236 -7.85 -29.02 0.25
N ASP A 237 -7.31 -29.62 1.32
CA ASP A 237 -8.08 -30.16 2.44
C ASP A 237 -8.58 -29.07 3.40
N ASP A 238 -7.97 -27.88 3.39
CA ASP A 238 -8.39 -26.71 4.18
C ASP A 238 -9.25 -25.76 3.32
N VAL A 239 -10.55 -25.71 3.61
CA VAL A 239 -11.55 -24.88 2.89
C VAL A 239 -11.20 -23.38 2.88
N GLY A 240 -10.41 -22.91 3.85
CA GLY A 240 -9.97 -21.51 3.93
C GLY A 240 -8.68 -21.23 3.18
N CYS A 241 -8.00 -22.24 2.64
CA CYS A 241 -6.75 -22.06 1.90
C CYS A 241 -7.02 -21.77 0.43
N LEU A 242 -6.55 -20.62 -0.06
CA LEU A 242 -6.65 -20.23 -1.47
C LEU A 242 -5.38 -20.54 -2.25
N GLN A 243 -4.24 -20.46 -1.58
CA GLN A 243 -2.92 -20.55 -2.18
C GLN A 243 -1.95 -21.27 -1.22
N TRP A 244 -0.96 -21.95 -1.76
CA TRP A 244 0.12 -22.57 -1.00
C TRP A 244 1.47 -22.25 -1.61
N LYS A 245 2.51 -22.32 -0.78
CA LYS A 245 3.90 -22.16 -1.15
C LYS A 245 4.74 -23.26 -0.51
N TRP A 246 5.56 -23.90 -1.33
CA TRP A 246 6.56 -24.88 -0.96
C TRP A 246 7.96 -24.27 -1.16
N GLU A 247 8.71 -24.21 -0.08
CA GLU A 247 10.14 -23.89 -0.04
C GLU A 247 10.89 -25.21 0.14
N GLY A 248 11.30 -25.84 -0.95
CA GLY A 248 11.84 -27.20 -0.95
C GLY A 248 13.34 -27.27 -0.70
N ARG A 249 13.94 -28.40 -1.12
CA ARG A 249 15.35 -28.78 -0.88
C ARG A 249 15.70 -28.77 0.59
N ASP A 250 16.59 -27.90 1.03
CA ASP A 250 17.15 -27.92 2.38
C ASP A 250 16.18 -27.35 3.43
N ARG A 251 15.09 -26.70 2.98
CA ARG A 251 14.15 -26.01 3.87
C ARG A 251 12.87 -26.78 4.18
N GLU A 252 12.42 -27.61 3.25
CA GLU A 252 11.21 -28.47 3.36
C GLU A 252 10.02 -27.79 4.06
N LYS A 253 9.74 -26.53 3.71
CA LYS A 253 8.71 -25.73 4.38
C LYS A 253 7.49 -25.55 3.50
N CYS A 254 6.33 -25.96 4.02
CA CYS A 254 5.03 -25.65 3.45
C CYS A 254 4.42 -24.42 4.13
N THR A 255 3.86 -23.49 3.36
CA THR A 255 3.12 -22.33 3.86
C THR A 255 1.80 -22.23 3.12
N LEU A 256 0.70 -22.18 3.86
CA LEU A 256 -0.65 -22.04 3.34
C LEU A 256 -1.07 -20.56 3.43
N LEU A 257 -1.92 -20.09 2.52
CA LEU A 257 -2.33 -18.69 2.43
C LEU A 257 -3.85 -18.59 2.27
N ARG A 258 -4.48 -17.72 3.07
CA ARG A 258 -5.92 -17.37 2.95
C ARG A 258 -6.17 -16.22 1.98
N SER A 259 -5.11 -15.66 1.41
CA SER A 259 -5.18 -14.65 0.37
C SER A 259 -4.68 -15.21 -0.95
N LEU A 260 -5.12 -14.57 -2.03
CA LEU A 260 -4.67 -14.85 -3.37
C LEU A 260 -3.66 -13.78 -3.80
N GLN A 261 -2.45 -14.18 -4.16
CA GLN A 261 -1.39 -13.32 -4.66
C GLN A 261 -0.89 -13.82 -6.01
N HIS A 262 -0.37 -12.92 -6.86
CA HIS A 262 0.28 -13.34 -8.11
C HIS A 262 1.67 -13.90 -7.85
N GLY A 263 2.44 -13.23 -7.00
CA GLY A 263 3.82 -13.56 -6.72
C GLY A 263 4.75 -13.20 -7.87
N ARG A 264 5.99 -13.67 -7.78
CA ARG A 264 7.06 -13.35 -8.74
C ARG A 264 7.90 -14.57 -9.04
N ALA A 265 8.52 -14.58 -10.22
CA ALA A 265 9.54 -15.59 -10.54
C ALA A 265 10.70 -15.46 -9.53
N ARG A 266 11.07 -16.58 -8.90
CA ARG A 266 12.16 -16.67 -7.94
C ARG A 266 12.96 -17.94 -8.24
N LYS A 267 14.19 -17.77 -8.68
CA LYS A 267 15.09 -18.88 -8.95
C LYS A 267 15.54 -19.51 -7.64
N ALA A 268 15.98 -20.76 -7.73
CA ALA A 268 16.64 -21.38 -6.60
C ALA A 268 17.85 -20.55 -6.16
N GLU A 269 17.94 -20.27 -4.87
CA GLU A 269 18.99 -19.45 -4.27
C GLU A 269 19.34 -19.96 -2.87
N LYS A 270 20.44 -19.44 -2.34
CA LYS A 270 20.83 -19.66 -0.96
C LYS A 270 19.83 -18.95 -0.03
N GLY A 271 19.32 -19.64 0.97
CA GLY A 271 18.24 -19.17 1.84
C GLY A 271 18.60 -17.89 2.58
N ASP A 272 17.61 -17.03 2.82
CA ASP A 272 17.78 -15.85 3.65
C ASP A 272 18.14 -16.27 5.09
N GLY A 273 19.38 -15.98 5.50
CA GLY A 273 19.89 -16.24 6.86
C GLY A 273 20.76 -17.49 7.00
N ASP A 274 20.78 -18.38 6.00
CA ASP A 274 21.71 -19.51 5.94
C ASP A 274 22.27 -19.63 4.51
N GLU A 275 23.45 -19.03 4.30
CA GLU A 275 24.10 -18.97 3.00
C GLU A 275 24.52 -20.35 2.45
N GLU A 276 24.32 -21.45 3.19
CA GLU A 276 24.64 -22.80 2.73
C GLU A 276 23.42 -23.58 2.23
N ALA A 277 22.20 -23.22 2.66
CA ALA A 277 20.96 -23.92 2.31
C ALA A 277 20.38 -23.44 0.97
N TRP A 278 20.21 -24.32 -0.01
CA TRP A 278 19.51 -24.01 -1.25
C TRP A 278 18.02 -24.22 -1.11
N VAL A 279 17.23 -23.27 -1.63
CA VAL A 279 15.77 -23.32 -1.61
C VAL A 279 15.25 -23.20 -3.03
N ASP A 280 14.36 -24.10 -3.44
CA ASP A 280 13.50 -23.89 -4.59
C ASP A 280 12.09 -23.47 -4.16
N TYR A 281 11.43 -22.69 -5.01
CA TYR A 281 10.13 -22.09 -4.69
C TYR A 281 9.10 -22.64 -5.66
N THR A 282 8.08 -23.30 -5.12
CA THR A 282 6.90 -23.71 -5.89
C THR A 282 5.68 -23.13 -5.23
N SER A 283 4.80 -22.49 -5.99
CA SER A 283 3.55 -21.96 -5.47
C SER A 283 2.39 -22.46 -6.30
N GLY A 284 1.28 -22.76 -5.63
CA GLY A 284 0.07 -23.19 -6.30
C GLY A 284 -1.18 -22.61 -5.66
N TRP A 285 -2.29 -22.80 -6.38
CA TRP A 285 -3.56 -22.18 -6.10
C TRP A 285 -4.67 -23.21 -6.21
N VAL A 286 -5.64 -23.15 -5.29
CA VAL A 286 -6.78 -24.06 -5.28
C VAL A 286 -7.92 -23.42 -6.06
N GLU A 287 -8.02 -23.74 -7.35
CA GLU A 287 -8.95 -23.10 -8.29
C GLU A 287 -10.41 -23.16 -7.80
N GLU A 288 -10.83 -24.30 -7.25
CA GLU A 288 -12.18 -24.50 -6.70
C GLU A 288 -12.46 -23.53 -5.54
N HIS A 289 -11.57 -23.48 -4.54
CA HIS A 289 -11.71 -22.56 -3.40
C HIS A 289 -11.71 -21.10 -3.86
N ILE A 290 -10.86 -20.73 -4.82
CA ILE A 290 -10.81 -19.37 -5.36
C ILE A 290 -12.12 -19.01 -6.05
N LYS A 291 -12.67 -19.94 -6.85
CA LYS A 291 -13.95 -19.71 -7.53
C LYS A 291 -15.07 -19.52 -6.51
N GLU A 292 -15.20 -20.41 -5.53
CA GLU A 292 -16.21 -20.29 -4.49
C GLU A 292 -16.05 -19.02 -3.65
N TRP A 293 -14.81 -18.68 -3.28
CA TRP A 293 -14.50 -17.48 -2.53
C TRP A 293 -14.93 -16.23 -3.30
N ARG A 294 -14.61 -16.14 -4.61
CA ARG A 294 -15.01 -15.02 -5.48
C ARG A 294 -16.50 -14.89 -5.64
N GLU A 295 -17.24 -16.00 -5.77
CA GLU A 295 -18.70 -16.01 -5.89
C GLU A 295 -19.41 -15.51 -4.63
N LYS A 296 -18.77 -15.64 -3.46
CA LYS A 296 -19.27 -15.11 -2.19
C LYS A 296 -19.06 -13.60 -2.01
N GLN A 297 -18.23 -12.96 -2.84
CA GLN A 297 -17.92 -11.54 -2.71
C GLN A 297 -19.00 -10.66 -3.35
N ASP A 298 -19.67 -9.84 -2.53
CA ASP A 298 -20.58 -8.81 -3.02
C ASP A 298 -19.94 -7.41 -3.01
N CYS A 299 -19.55 -6.93 -4.18
CA CYS A 299 -19.04 -5.57 -4.37
C CYS A 299 -20.12 -4.57 -4.86
N SER A 300 -21.41 -4.84 -4.60
CA SER A 300 -22.52 -3.97 -4.99
C SER A 300 -22.45 -2.57 -4.37
N ILE A 301 -21.89 -2.47 -3.15
CA ILE A 301 -21.71 -1.20 -2.44
C ILE A 301 -20.22 -0.86 -2.38
N VAL A 302 -19.78 0.04 -3.25
CA VAL A 302 -18.45 0.62 -3.14
C VAL A 302 -18.46 1.66 -2.03
N LYS A 303 -17.72 1.40 -0.95
CA LYS A 303 -17.48 2.38 0.11
C LYS A 303 -16.07 2.93 -0.04
N TRP A 304 -15.93 4.24 -0.15
CA TRP A 304 -14.67 4.90 0.16
C TRP A 304 -14.41 4.67 1.65
N VAL A 305 -13.39 3.87 1.98
CA VAL A 305 -13.06 3.58 3.38
C VAL A 305 -12.77 4.91 4.07
N GLY A 306 -13.50 5.18 5.16
CA GLY A 306 -13.30 6.38 5.97
C GLY A 306 -11.92 6.42 6.59
N ALA A 307 -11.50 7.60 7.05
CA ALA A 307 -10.21 7.76 7.71
C ALA A 307 -10.10 6.82 8.92
N SER A 308 -9.06 5.99 8.96
CA SER A 308 -8.72 5.14 10.09
C SER A 308 -7.51 5.71 10.84
N VAL A 309 -7.59 5.69 12.16
CA VAL A 309 -6.44 5.90 13.07
C VAL A 309 -5.89 4.56 13.59
N GLU A 310 -6.53 3.44 13.26
CA GLU A 310 -6.07 2.10 13.58
C GLU A 310 -5.29 1.52 12.39
N ARG A 311 -4.11 0.96 12.67
CA ARG A 311 -3.33 0.21 11.67
C ARG A 311 -4.04 -1.11 11.38
N LYS A 312 -4.32 -1.36 10.11
CA LYS A 312 -4.72 -2.68 9.62
C LYS A 312 -3.50 -3.31 8.93
N PHE A 313 -3.20 -4.54 9.32
CA PHE A 313 -2.15 -5.36 8.73
C PHE A 313 -2.77 -6.21 7.64
#